data_AF-A0AAE1AAW7-F1
#
_entry.id   AF-A0AAE1AAW7-F1
#
_cell.length_a   1.000
_cell.length_b   1.000
_cell.length_c   1.000
_cell.angle_alpha   90.00
_cell.angle_beta   90.00
_cell.angle_gamma   90.00
#
_symmetry.space_group_name_H-M   'P 1'
#
loop_
_entity.id
_entity.type
_entity.pdbx_description
1 polymer ?
#
loop_
_entity_poly.entity_id
_entity_poly.type
_entity_poly.pdbx_seq_one_letter_code
_entity_poly.pdbx_strand_id
1 'polypeptide(L)'
;MQAVIGFTVFLVGVVLANPVLHRSEPCTFDDGRELAIGKTLNPDPCTKCTCYLPGQRPACVAMLCGIPLCQLPEVVTYRADICCPICATP
;
A
#
# COMPACT_ATOMS: atom_id res chain seq x y z
N MET A 1 -18.60 54.18 -18.29
CA MET A 1 -19.16 52.81 -18.25
C MET A 1 -18.11 51.91 -18.89
N GLN A 2 -17.46 51.01 -18.13
CA GLN A 2 -16.62 49.86 -18.56
C GLN A 2 -15.52 49.60 -17.52
N ALA A 3 -15.83 48.86 -16.45
CA ALA A 3 -14.82 48.36 -15.50
C ALA A 3 -15.32 47.14 -14.70
N VAL A 4 -16.20 46.31 -15.27
CA VAL A 4 -16.82 45.18 -14.53
C VAL A 4 -16.60 43.82 -15.20
N ILE A 5 -16.03 43.78 -16.41
CA ILE A 5 -15.97 42.55 -17.22
C ILE A 5 -14.68 41.73 -16.94
N GLY A 6 -13.62 42.33 -16.40
CA GLY A 6 -12.33 41.65 -16.20
C GLY A 6 -12.21 40.83 -14.91
N PHE A 7 -12.91 41.22 -13.83
CA PHE A 7 -12.72 40.61 -12.51
C PHE A 7 -13.56 39.35 -12.33
N THR A 8 -14.72 39.27 -12.98
CA THR A 8 -15.62 38.10 -12.94
C THR A 8 -15.07 36.93 -13.76
N VAL A 9 -14.40 37.18 -14.89
CA VAL A 9 -13.81 36.13 -15.73
C VAL A 9 -12.61 35.46 -15.05
N PHE A 10 -11.81 36.22 -14.29
CA PHE A 10 -10.71 35.64 -13.51
C PHE A 10 -11.18 34.71 -12.40
N LEU A 11 -12.27 35.06 -11.70
CA LEU A 11 -12.83 34.17 -10.67
C LEU A 11 -13.48 32.92 -11.27
N VAL A 12 -14.17 33.01 -12.41
CA VAL A 12 -14.78 31.84 -13.06
C VAL A 12 -13.72 30.92 -13.68
N GLY A 13 -12.63 31.47 -14.25
CA GLY A 13 -11.53 30.70 -14.83
C GLY A 13 -10.72 29.90 -13.79
N VAL A 14 -10.56 30.43 -12.57
CA VAL A 14 -9.83 29.73 -11.49
C VAL A 14 -10.68 28.60 -10.88
N VAL A 15 -12.00 28.69 -10.90
CA VAL A 15 -12.88 27.65 -10.33
C VAL A 15 -12.92 26.38 -11.21
N LEU A 16 -12.72 26.50 -12.53
CA LEU A 16 -12.73 25.35 -13.45
C LEU A 16 -11.38 24.62 -13.56
N ALA A 17 -10.29 25.22 -13.08
CA ALA A 17 -8.95 24.62 -13.07
C ALA A 17 -8.60 23.94 -11.75
N ASN A 18 -9.57 23.75 -10.85
CA ASN A 18 -9.37 23.05 -9.60
C ASN A 18 -10.00 21.66 -9.69
N PRO A 19 -9.30 20.66 -10.25
CA PRO A 19 -9.55 19.31 -9.82
C PRO A 19 -9.04 19.25 -8.37
N VAL A 20 -9.87 19.68 -7.42
CA VAL A 20 -9.85 19.11 -6.06
C VAL A 20 -10.39 17.68 -6.16
N LEU A 21 -9.82 16.90 -7.09
CA LEU A 21 -9.75 15.48 -6.96
C LEU A 21 -8.88 15.32 -5.72
N HIS A 22 -9.47 14.82 -4.64
CA HIS A 22 -8.74 14.36 -3.47
C HIS A 22 -7.63 13.41 -3.93
N ARG A 23 -6.47 13.93 -4.32
CA ARG A 23 -5.26 13.14 -4.51
C ARG A 23 -4.74 12.92 -3.11
N SER A 24 -5.42 12.03 -2.41
CA SER A 24 -5.06 11.64 -1.08
C SER A 24 -3.64 11.10 -1.16
N GLU A 25 -2.70 11.76 -0.48
CA GLU A 25 -1.27 11.45 -0.58
C GLU A 25 -1.05 9.95 -0.29
N PRO A 26 -0.32 9.22 -1.15
CA PRO A 26 -0.06 7.81 -0.92
C PRO A 26 0.80 7.62 0.34
N CYS A 27 0.77 6.42 0.89
CA CYS A 27 1.79 6.03 1.85
C CYS A 27 3.09 5.69 1.11
N THR A 28 4.23 6.13 1.65
CA THR A 28 5.53 5.87 1.04
C THR A 28 6.36 4.93 1.91
N PHE A 29 6.91 3.88 1.29
CA PHE A 29 7.87 2.97 1.91
C PHE A 29 9.26 3.63 1.97
N ASP A 30 10.17 3.09 2.81
CA ASP A 30 11.56 3.58 2.89
C ASP A 30 12.33 3.43 1.57
N ASP A 31 11.92 2.51 0.71
CA ASP A 31 12.49 2.28 -0.63
C ASP A 31 11.89 3.17 -1.73
N GLY A 32 11.00 4.11 -1.36
CA GLY A 32 10.34 5.03 -2.28
C GLY A 32 9.13 4.47 -3.01
N ARG A 33 8.72 3.22 -2.76
CA ARG A 33 7.45 2.70 -3.29
C ARG A 33 6.26 3.42 -2.68
N GLU A 34 5.19 3.55 -3.45
CA GLU A 34 3.94 4.19 -3.03
C GLU A 34 2.81 3.17 -2.91
N LEU A 35 1.97 3.34 -1.88
CA LEU A 35 0.77 2.55 -1.64
C LEU A 35 -0.43 3.48 -1.46
N ALA A 36 -1.43 3.32 -2.32
CA ALA A 36 -2.66 4.10 -2.21
C ALA A 36 -3.40 3.80 -0.90
N ILE A 37 -4.14 4.79 -0.41
CA ILE A 37 -4.87 4.70 0.86
C ILE A 37 -5.93 3.60 0.80
N GLY A 38 -6.05 2.85 1.90
CA GLY A 38 -6.94 1.70 2.01
C GLY A 38 -6.46 0.48 1.23
N LYS A 39 -5.31 0.55 0.55
CA LYS A 39 -4.72 -0.60 -0.12
C LYS A 39 -3.76 -1.34 0.80
N THR A 40 -3.66 -2.63 0.51
CA THR A 40 -2.75 -3.56 1.14
C THR A 40 -1.80 -4.10 0.08
N LEU A 41 -0.53 -4.24 0.44
CA LEU A 41 0.52 -4.88 -0.35
C LEU A 41 1.18 -5.97 0.49
N ASN A 42 1.53 -7.09 -0.16
CA ASN A 42 2.36 -8.14 0.39
C ASN A 42 3.72 -8.11 -0.30
N PRO A 43 4.74 -7.44 0.28
CA PRO A 43 6.06 -7.36 -0.34
C PRO A 43 6.78 -8.72 -0.37
N ASP A 44 6.43 -9.61 0.55
CA ASP A 44 6.87 -10.99 0.64
C ASP A 44 5.72 -11.84 1.22
N PRO A 45 5.82 -13.19 1.23
CA PRO A 45 4.73 -14.05 1.71
C PRO A 45 4.38 -13.85 3.19
N CYS A 46 5.31 -13.38 4.02
CA CYS A 46 5.15 -13.23 5.46
C CYS A 46 4.77 -11.83 5.93
N THR A 47 5.00 -10.82 5.10
CA THR A 47 4.72 -9.43 5.46
C THR A 47 3.45 -8.95 4.77
N LYS A 48 2.59 -8.28 5.54
CA LYS A 48 1.40 -7.60 5.01
C LYS A 48 1.43 -6.14 5.44
N CYS A 49 1.46 -5.24 4.47
CA CYS A 49 1.50 -3.80 4.68
C CYS A 49 0.21 -3.15 4.24
N THR A 50 -0.35 -2.24 5.04
CA THR A 50 -1.58 -1.50 4.71
C THR A 50 -1.40 -0.01 4.91
N CYS A 51 -1.87 0.78 3.96
CA CYS A 51 -1.88 2.24 4.06
C CYS A 51 -3.19 2.71 4.69
N TYR A 52 -3.14 3.15 5.94
CA TYR A 52 -4.33 3.62 6.67
C TYR A 52 -4.52 5.14 6.61
N LEU A 53 -3.43 5.91 6.58
CA LEU A 53 -3.45 7.37 6.68
C LEU A 53 -2.61 7.99 5.55
N PRO A 54 -3.10 9.07 4.90
CA PRO A 54 -2.35 9.77 3.86
C PRO A 54 -1.01 10.30 4.37
N GLY A 55 0.01 10.26 3.51
CA GLY A 55 1.32 10.87 3.79
C GLY A 55 2.14 10.20 4.91
N GLN A 56 1.69 9.06 5.44
CA GLN A 56 2.42 8.28 6.42
C GLN A 56 3.11 7.05 5.82
N ARG A 57 3.96 6.41 6.62
CA ARG A 57 4.47 5.09 6.26
C ARG A 57 3.35 4.05 6.35
N PRO A 58 3.32 3.05 5.45
CA PRO A 58 2.36 1.96 5.57
C PRO A 58 2.63 1.15 6.84
N ALA A 59 1.55 0.71 7.51
CA ALA A 59 1.66 -0.15 8.68
C ALA A 59 1.86 -1.60 8.22
N CYS A 60 3.00 -2.18 8.55
CA CYS A 60 3.36 -3.55 8.18
C CYS A 60 3.29 -4.49 9.38
N VAL A 61 2.76 -5.68 9.16
CA VAL A 61 2.79 -6.79 10.11
C VAL A 61 3.56 -7.96 9.51
N ALA A 62 4.47 -8.54 10.30
CA ALA A 62 5.19 -9.75 9.94
C ALA A 62 4.53 -10.95 10.64
N MET A 63 4.25 -12.00 9.87
CA MET A 63 3.75 -13.26 10.41
C MET A 63 4.92 -14.12 10.90
N LEU A 64 4.76 -14.67 12.10
CA LEU A 64 5.67 -15.67 12.65
C LEU A 64 5.01 -17.04 12.55
N CYS A 65 5.78 -18.02 12.10
CA CYS A 65 5.29 -19.39 11.90
C CYS A 65 5.75 -20.30 13.03
N GLY A 66 4.86 -21.18 13.46
CA GLY A 66 5.25 -22.36 14.24
C GLY A 66 5.97 -23.37 13.34
N ILE A 67 7.00 -24.03 13.87
CA ILE A 67 7.68 -25.11 13.15
C ILE A 67 6.80 -26.37 13.25
N PRO A 68 6.37 -26.97 12.13
CA PRO A 68 5.51 -28.16 12.15
C PRO A 68 6.29 -29.39 12.62
N LEU A 69 5.57 -30.32 13.27
CA LEU A 69 6.08 -31.65 13.60
C LEU A 69 5.74 -32.61 12.46
N CYS A 70 6.71 -32.89 11.59
CA CYS A 70 6.53 -33.79 10.45
C CYS A 70 6.66 -35.26 10.86
N GLN A 71 5.84 -36.12 10.26
CA GLN A 71 5.96 -37.56 10.41
C GLN A 71 6.77 -38.13 9.25
N LEU A 72 7.58 -39.16 9.51
CA LEU A 72 8.33 -39.85 8.45
C LEU A 72 7.37 -40.38 7.38
N PRO A 73 7.69 -40.23 6.08
CA PRO A 73 8.99 -39.79 5.52
C PRO A 73 9.12 -38.28 5.25
N GLU A 74 8.17 -37.45 5.69
CA GLU A 74 8.18 -36.02 5.40
C GLU A 74 9.22 -35.27 6.23
N VAL A 75 9.74 -34.19 5.66
CA VAL A 75 10.70 -33.28 6.30
C VAL A 75 10.16 -31.85 6.29
N VAL A 76 10.66 -31.02 7.20
CA VAL A 76 10.34 -29.60 7.23
C VAL A 76 10.98 -28.95 6.00
N THR A 77 10.16 -28.40 5.12
CA THR A 77 10.55 -27.79 3.85
C THR A 77 10.16 -26.32 3.82
N TYR A 78 11.12 -25.47 3.41
CA TYR A 78 10.93 -24.03 3.23
C TYR A 78 10.74 -23.73 1.74
N ARG A 79 9.81 -22.82 1.44
CA ARG A 79 9.51 -22.40 0.07
C ARG A 79 9.43 -20.88 -0.02
N ALA A 80 9.99 -20.29 -1.06
CA ALA A 80 10.03 -18.84 -1.22
C ALA A 80 8.64 -18.21 -1.50
N ASP A 81 7.67 -19.00 -1.97
CA ASP A 81 6.31 -18.57 -2.26
C ASP A 81 5.34 -18.75 -1.08
N ILE A 82 5.79 -19.37 0.01
CA ILE A 82 4.97 -19.67 1.18
C ILE A 82 5.63 -19.07 2.42
N CYS A 83 4.85 -18.38 3.25
CA CYS A 83 5.42 -17.79 4.47
C CYS A 83 5.94 -18.85 5.44
N CYS A 84 5.14 -19.87 5.70
CA CYS A 84 5.44 -20.87 6.71
C CYS A 84 6.05 -22.14 6.12
N PRO A 85 6.97 -22.78 6.86
CA PRO A 85 7.46 -24.10 6.47
C PRO A 85 6.30 -25.11 6.48
N ILE A 86 6.40 -26.08 5.58
CA ILE A 86 5.45 -27.17 5.44
C ILE A 86 6.17 -28.51 5.63
N CYS A 87 5.41 -29.56 5.90
CA CYS A 87 5.92 -30.92 5.74
C CYS A 87 5.77 -31.32 4.28
N ALA A 88 6.86 -31.75 3.66
CA ALA A 88 6.84 -32.27 2.30
C ALA A 88 7.81 -33.44 2.18
N THR A 89 7.57 -34.30 1.19
CA THR A 89 8.54 -35.33 0.80
C THR A 89 9.78 -34.65 0.21
N PRO A 90 10.99 -35.10 0.58
CA PRO A 90 12.25 -34.52 0.10
C PRO A 90 12.43 -34.63 -1.42
#